data_AF-A0A2G1DEK7-F1
#
_entry.id   AF-A0A2G1DEK7-F1
#
_cell.length_a   1.000
_cell.length_b   1.000
_cell.length_c   1.000
_cell.angle_alpha   90.00
_cell.angle_beta   90.00
_cell.angle_gamma   90.00
#
_symmetry.space_group_name_H-M   'P 1'
#
loop_
_entity.id
_entity.type
_entity.pdbx_description
1 polymer ?
#
loop_
_entity_poly.entity_id
_entity_poly.type
_entity_poly.pdbx_seq_one_letter_code
_entity_poly.pdbx_strand_id
1 'polypeptide(L)' 'EEGKGTGIGLYMTKTIIENNMQGKIFIKDIQNGISFIIKLPKL' A
#
# COMPACT_ATOMS: atom_id res chain seq x y z
N GLU A 1 -13.86 2.47 21.61
CA GLU A 1 -13.63 2.19 20.17
C GLU A 1 -12.25 2.67 19.71
N GLU A 2 -11.24 2.59 20.57
CA GLU A 2 -9.85 2.87 20.21
C GLU A 2 -9.22 1.54 19.74
N GLY A 3 -8.74 1.49 18.50
CA GLY A 3 -8.13 0.29 17.92
C GLY A 3 -8.69 -0.12 16.56
N LYS A 4 -9.85 0.40 16.14
CA LYS A 4 -10.27 0.37 14.74
C LYS A 4 -9.49 1.47 14.02
N GLY A 5 -8.25 1.19 13.65
CA GLY A 5 -7.46 2.09 12.81
C GLY A 5 -8.34 2.58 11.65
N THR A 6 -8.36 3.90 11.43
CA THR A 6 -9.32 4.60 10.55
C THR A 6 -9.23 4.21 9.07
N GLY A 7 -8.40 3.22 8.71
CA GLY A 7 -8.06 2.89 7.32
C GLY A 7 -7.20 3.95 6.63
N ILE A 8 -6.93 5.09 7.28
CA ILE A 8 -6.23 6.23 6.68
C ILE A 8 -4.78 5.87 6.36
N GLY A 9 -4.12 5.04 7.17
CA GLY A 9 -2.72 4.66 6.94
C GLY A 9 -2.48 4.04 5.56
N LEU A 10 -3.30 3.06 5.17
CA LEU A 10 -3.15 2.39 3.87
C LEU A 10 -3.50 3.32 2.70
N TYR A 11 -4.50 4.19 2.89
CA TYR A 11 -4.83 5.23 1.92
C TYR A 11 -3.69 6.25 1.72
N MET A 12 -3.08 6.70 2.82
CA MET A 12 -1.91 7.59 2.77
C MET A 12 -0.73 6.92 2.07
N THR A 13 -0.44 5.66 2.41
CA THR A 13 0.61 4.88 1.75
C THR A 13 0.36 4.77 0.25
N LYS A 14 -0.87 4.44 -0.18
CA LYS A 14 -1.24 4.39 -1.60
C LYS A 14 -1.03 5.75 -2.29
N THR A 15 -1.52 6.83 -1.67
CA THR A 15 -1.40 8.19 -2.19
C THR A 15 0.06 8.59 -2.40
N ILE A 16 0.93 8.34 -1.41
CA ILE A 16 2.36 8.66 -1.50
C ILE A 16 3.03 7.87 -2.63
N ILE A 17 2.79 6.56 -2.69
CA ILE A 17 3.42 5.69 -3.70
C ILE A 17 2.97 6.07 -5.11
N GLU A 18 1.66 6.22 -5.33
CA GLU A 18 1.12 6.44 -6.68
C GLU A 18 1.30 7.88 -7.16
N ASN A 19 1.04 8.88 -6.30
CA ASN A 19 1.04 10.28 -6.72
C ASN A 19 2.41 10.93 -6.56
N ASN A 20 3.08 10.73 -5.43
CA ASN A 20 4.31 11.45 -5.11
C ASN A 20 5.55 10.76 -5.69
N MET A 21 5.56 9.43 -5.71
CA MET A 21 6.70 8.62 -6.15
C MET A 21 6.54 8.04 -7.57
N GLN A 22 5.40 8.30 -8.22
CA GLN A 22 5.02 7.72 -9.52
C GLN A 22 5.18 6.18 -9.57
N GLY A 23 5.05 5.54 -8.41
CA GLY A 23 5.11 4.09 -8.24
C GLY A 23 3.74 3.44 -8.37
N LYS A 24 3.69 2.15 -8.03
CA LYS A 24 2.45 1.36 -7.97
C LYS A 24 2.45 0.47 -6.75
N ILE A 25 1.30 0.32 -6.10
CA ILE A 25 1.07 -0.63 -5.02
C ILE A 25 0.07 -1.70 -5.45
N PHE A 26 0.35 -2.95 -5.10
CA PHE A 26 -0.49 -4.11 -5.40
C PHE A 26 -0.71 -4.93 -4.14
N ILE A 27 -1.85 -5.61 -4.10
CA ILE A 27 -2.19 -6.57 -3.06
C ILE A 27 -2.37 -7.92 -3.76
N LYS A 28 -1.74 -8.96 -3.21
CA LYS A 28 -1.81 -10.31 -3.75
C LYS A 28 -2.04 -11.31 -2.62
N ASP A 29 -3.02 -12.18 -2.77
CA ASP A 29 -3.19 -13.32 -1.87
C ASP A 29 -2.02 -14.31 -2.05
N ILE A 30 -1.51 -14.81 -0.94
CA ILE A 30 -0.45 -15.82 -0.87
C ILE A 30 -0.92 -16.97 0.02
N GLN A 31 -0.18 -18.08 0.01
CA GLN A 31 -0.50 -19.19 0.90
C GLN A 31 -0.53 -18.70 2.35
N ASN A 32 -1.69 -18.83 3.00
CA ASN A 32 -1.95 -18.42 4.38
C ASN A 32 -1.79 -16.91 4.67
N GLY A 33 -2.00 -16.02 3.68
CA GLY A 33 -1.95 -14.59 3.96
C GLY A 33 -2.06 -13.68 2.74
N ILE A 34 -1.59 -12.45 2.91
CA ILE A 34 -1.66 -11.38 1.92
C ILE A 34 -0.28 -10.72 1.79
N SER A 35 0.13 -10.41 0.56
CA SER A 35 1.36 -9.69 0.24
C SER A 35 1.06 -8.31 -0.35
N PHE A 36 1.69 -7.28 0.20
CA PHE A 36 1.72 -5.94 -0.37
C PHE A 36 2.99 -5.76 -1.18
N ILE A 37 2.86 -5.36 -2.44
CA ILE A 37 3.97 -5.25 -3.39
C ILE A 37 4.04 -3.81 -3.88
N ILE A 38 5.20 -3.19 -3.76
CA ILE A 38 5.46 -1.81 -4.23
C ILE A 38 6.44 -1.88 -5.39
N LYS A 39 6.12 -1.22 -6.50
CA LYS A 39 7.01 -1.04 -7.66
C LYS A 39 7.26 0.44 -7.86
N LEU A 40 8.54 0.84 -7.85
CA LEU A 40 8.96 2.21 -8.12
C LEU A 40 9.60 2.31 -9.52
N PRO A 41 9.53 3.46 -10.18
CA PRO A 41 10.30 3.72 -11.39
C PRO A 41 11.80 3.49 -11.16
N LYS A 42 12.51 3.02 -12.19
CA LYS A 42 13.97 3.02 -12.19
C LYS A 42 14.48 4.43 -12.50
N LEU A 43 15.67 4.75 -11.99
CA LEU A 43 16.44 5.94 -12.36
C LEU A 43 16.78 5.92 -13.86
#